data_AF-A0A2E5JLM5-F1
#
_entry.id   AF-A0A2E5JLM5-F1
#
_cell.length_a   1.000
_cell.length_b   1.000
_cell.length_c   1.000
_cell.angle_alpha   90.00
_cell.angle_beta   90.00
_cell.angle_gamma   90.00
#
_symmetry.space_group_name_H-M   'P 1'
#
loop_
_entity.id
_entity.type
_entity.pdbx_description
1 polymer ?
#
loop_
_entity_poly.entity_id
_entity_poly.type
_entity_poly.pdbx_seq_one_letter_code
_entity_poly.pdbx_strand_id
1 'polypeptide(L)'
;MKRSIFILTTALAFPLLVSGAEIDAFSKRFEPLEDSLQQVNAITKQLFDESLVEANEKEDGCDEDRLYKSLRKRFNNQYQGELPKILINSEDIPKIHIPSKESIYQDFKWYEAIVQGGTARISDPIASQMKVGNILIGTDKFEHFLGSGYHYFNKFYLDGETVEDALNIGWKAETGILGAFTTGVMSYADLTANFNGMRFWNHILLKNDDILGAQYNQGPFVKCEENKWVATEHTIDWSKYIDHAFDEGINCSRFKNESLAKKVSARLLLLESEDKEGRKYTCPMAPQKLEALKSKYGQLAPYLLNPYGHNPIGEESFDSLYPAP
;
A
#
# COMPACT_ATOMS: atom_id res chain seq x y z
N MET A 1 -24.76 -16.12 -51.62
CA MET A 1 -24.43 -14.95 -50.78
C MET A 1 -24.40 -15.39 -49.32
N LYS A 2 -23.21 -15.72 -48.79
CA LYS A 2 -23.01 -16.04 -47.36
C LYS A 2 -22.59 -14.73 -46.68
N ARG A 3 -23.42 -14.23 -45.76
CA ARG A 3 -23.07 -13.10 -44.89
C ARG A 3 -22.22 -13.63 -43.73
N SER A 4 -20.94 -13.32 -43.74
CA SER A 4 -20.06 -13.51 -42.59
C SER A 4 -20.39 -12.44 -41.55
N ILE A 5 -20.85 -12.86 -40.38
CA ILE A 5 -20.95 -12.00 -39.19
C ILE A 5 -19.58 -12.06 -38.52
N PHE A 6 -18.83 -10.97 -38.61
CA PHE A 6 -17.66 -10.75 -37.76
C PHE A 6 -18.17 -10.37 -36.38
N ILE A 7 -18.10 -11.30 -35.42
CA ILE A 7 -18.25 -10.98 -34.00
C ILE A 7 -16.91 -10.40 -33.56
N LEU A 8 -16.87 -9.08 -33.41
CA LEU A 8 -15.76 -8.36 -32.80
C LEU A 8 -15.82 -8.62 -31.28
N THR A 9 -15.15 -9.68 -30.82
CA THR A 9 -14.86 -9.87 -29.40
C THR A 9 -13.76 -8.89 -29.00
N THR A 10 -14.13 -7.65 -28.66
CA THR A 10 -13.28 -6.79 -27.83
C THR A 10 -13.31 -7.35 -26.42
N ALA A 11 -12.39 -8.27 -26.13
CA ALA A 11 -11.99 -8.56 -24.77
C ALA A 11 -11.28 -7.31 -24.24
N LEU A 12 -12.04 -6.41 -23.61
CA LEU A 12 -11.48 -5.44 -22.68
C LEU A 12 -10.83 -6.27 -21.56
N ALA A 13 -9.51 -6.41 -21.63
CA ALA A 13 -8.71 -6.76 -20.46
C ALA A 13 -8.87 -5.59 -19.47
N PHE A 14 -9.89 -5.67 -18.62
CA PHE A 14 -9.92 -4.87 -17.40
C PHE A 14 -8.64 -5.24 -16.64
N PRO A 15 -7.72 -4.30 -16.36
CA PRO A 15 -6.69 -4.57 -15.38
C PRO A 15 -7.44 -4.95 -14.09
N LEU A 16 -7.07 -6.09 -13.51
CA LEU A 16 -7.60 -6.58 -12.24
C LEU A 16 -7.59 -5.42 -11.24
N LEU A 17 -8.78 -4.90 -10.98
CA LEU A 17 -9.02 -3.76 -10.11
C LEU A 17 -8.67 -4.23 -8.70
N VAL A 18 -7.64 -3.60 -8.11
CA VAL A 18 -7.26 -3.79 -6.72
C VAL A 18 -8.44 -3.36 -5.86
N SER A 19 -9.07 -4.30 -5.17
CA SER A 19 -10.06 -4.01 -4.14
C SER A 19 -9.28 -3.88 -2.84
N GLY A 20 -8.90 -2.64 -2.49
CA GLY A 20 -8.19 -2.37 -1.24
C GLY A 20 -9.07 -2.75 -0.05
N ALA A 21 -8.51 -3.54 0.85
CA ALA A 21 -9.12 -3.88 2.12
C ALA A 21 -8.78 -2.76 3.13
N GLU A 22 -9.76 -1.97 3.56
CA GLU A 22 -9.52 -0.90 4.54
C GLU A 22 -9.10 -1.47 5.90
N ILE A 23 -8.35 -0.69 6.69
CA ILE A 23 -7.92 -1.11 8.03
C ILE A 23 -8.56 -0.28 9.13
N ASP A 24 -8.82 -0.90 10.28
CA ASP A 24 -9.09 -0.18 11.52
C ASP A 24 -7.81 -0.08 12.33
N ALA A 25 -7.09 1.03 12.19
CA ALA A 25 -5.86 1.26 12.93
C ALA A 25 -6.05 1.56 14.43
N PHE A 26 -7.26 1.58 14.97
CA PHE A 26 -7.56 2.17 16.28
C PHE A 26 -8.07 1.16 17.31
N SER A 27 -9.12 0.40 17.01
CA SER A 27 -9.92 -0.29 18.04
C SER A 27 -9.12 -1.25 18.94
N LYS A 28 -8.05 -1.84 18.42
CA LYS A 28 -7.15 -2.75 19.16
C LYS A 28 -5.68 -2.33 19.14
N ARG A 29 -5.39 -1.07 18.79
CA ARG A 29 -4.03 -0.56 18.60
C ARG A 29 -3.08 -0.81 19.77
N PHE A 30 -3.60 -0.73 21.00
CA PHE A 30 -2.81 -0.84 22.21
C PHE A 30 -2.71 -2.27 22.75
N GLU A 31 -3.34 -3.24 22.08
CA GLU A 31 -3.13 -4.64 22.43
C GLU A 31 -1.67 -5.03 22.15
N PRO A 32 -1.04 -5.83 23.03
CA PRO A 32 0.31 -6.32 22.79
C PRO A 32 0.38 -7.08 21.47
N LEU A 33 1.27 -6.63 20.59
CA LEU A 33 1.54 -7.26 19.29
C LEU A 33 3.05 -7.36 19.10
N GLU A 34 3.53 -8.57 18.84
CA GLU A 34 4.93 -8.86 18.57
C GLU A 34 5.35 -8.27 17.21
N ASP A 35 6.60 -7.82 17.14
CA ASP A 35 7.16 -7.29 15.90
C ASP A 35 7.52 -8.42 14.92
N SER A 36 7.02 -8.32 13.70
CA SER A 36 7.22 -9.33 12.66
C SER A 36 8.33 -8.99 11.66
N LEU A 37 9.14 -7.93 11.87
CA LEU A 37 10.14 -7.50 10.87
C LEU A 37 11.09 -8.61 10.45
N GLN A 38 11.63 -9.36 11.41
CA GLN A 38 12.55 -10.46 11.11
C GLN A 38 11.90 -11.56 10.29
N GLN A 39 10.65 -11.91 10.62
CA GLN A 39 9.88 -12.92 9.88
C GLN A 39 9.59 -12.44 8.45
N VAL A 40 9.12 -11.20 8.29
CA VAL A 40 8.82 -10.62 6.98
C VAL A 40 10.08 -10.53 6.11
N ASN A 41 11.21 -10.09 6.67
CA ASN A 41 12.50 -10.06 5.95
C ASN A 41 12.94 -11.47 5.53
N ALA A 42 12.80 -12.48 6.40
CA ALA A 42 13.17 -13.86 6.10
C ALA A 42 12.32 -14.45 4.95
N ILE A 43 11.00 -14.29 5.00
CA ILE A 43 10.09 -14.74 3.94
C ILE A 43 10.42 -14.03 2.63
N THR A 44 10.65 -12.72 2.69
CA THR A 44 11.02 -11.91 1.51
C THR A 44 12.32 -12.40 0.88
N LYS A 45 13.35 -12.68 1.69
CA LYS A 45 14.64 -13.21 1.21
C LYS A 45 14.46 -14.57 0.52
N GLN A 46 13.69 -15.48 1.13
CA GLN A 46 13.43 -16.79 0.53
C GLN A 46 12.75 -16.65 -0.83
N LEU A 47 11.65 -15.90 -0.91
CA LEU A 47 10.92 -15.69 -2.16
C LEU A 47 11.76 -14.98 -3.21
N PHE A 48 12.63 -14.05 -2.80
CA PHE A 48 13.55 -13.37 -3.70
C PHE A 48 14.56 -14.35 -4.32
N ASP A 49 15.18 -15.21 -3.51
CA ASP A 49 16.12 -16.21 -4.00
C ASP A 49 15.46 -17.17 -4.99
N GLU A 50 14.23 -17.62 -4.69
CA GLU A 50 13.45 -18.46 -5.60
C GLU A 50 13.14 -17.75 -6.93
N SER A 51 12.84 -16.45 -6.91
CA SER A 51 12.66 -15.65 -8.13
C SER A 51 13.93 -15.56 -8.97
N LEU A 52 15.11 -15.51 -8.36
CA LEU A 52 16.38 -15.51 -9.10
C LEU A 52 16.68 -16.88 -9.71
N VAL A 53 16.40 -17.97 -8.99
CA VAL A 53 16.51 -19.33 -9.56
C VAL A 53 15.62 -19.45 -10.79
N GLU A 54 14.36 -19.01 -10.69
CA GLU A 54 13.42 -19.04 -11.80
C GLU A 54 13.85 -18.14 -12.97
N ALA A 55 14.38 -16.94 -12.68
CA ALA A 55 14.87 -16.03 -13.72
C ALA A 55 16.03 -16.64 -14.54
N ASN A 56 16.82 -17.53 -13.92
CA ASN A 56 17.97 -18.17 -14.55
C ASN A 56 17.67 -19.53 -15.20
N GLU A 57 16.41 -19.98 -15.25
CA GLU A 57 16.05 -21.32 -15.78
C GLU A 57 16.41 -21.53 -17.26
N LYS A 58 16.48 -20.47 -18.07
CA LYS A 58 16.94 -20.57 -19.46
C LYS A 58 18.29 -19.89 -19.64
N GLU A 59 19.10 -20.47 -20.52
CA GLU A 59 20.45 -20.01 -20.85
C GLU A 59 20.46 -18.88 -21.90
N ASP A 60 19.65 -17.83 -21.71
CA ASP A 60 19.60 -16.67 -22.60
C ASP A 60 20.03 -15.36 -21.93
N GLY A 61 20.80 -15.47 -20.85
CA GLY A 61 21.44 -14.35 -20.20
C GLY A 61 20.56 -13.60 -19.21
N CYS A 62 21.04 -12.41 -18.82
CA CYS A 62 20.37 -11.55 -17.86
C CYS A 62 19.25 -10.74 -18.52
N ASP A 63 18.16 -11.41 -18.87
CA ASP A 63 16.95 -10.80 -19.40
C ASP A 63 16.15 -10.12 -18.27
N GLU A 64 15.96 -8.79 -18.38
CA GLU A 64 15.30 -7.99 -17.33
C GLU A 64 13.80 -8.26 -17.25
N ASP A 65 13.13 -8.41 -18.40
CA ASP A 65 11.69 -8.71 -18.45
C ASP A 65 11.39 -10.01 -17.71
N ARG A 66 12.25 -11.01 -17.86
CA ARG A 66 12.15 -12.26 -17.09
C ARG A 66 12.42 -12.06 -15.62
N LEU A 67 13.45 -11.30 -15.24
CA LEU A 67 13.73 -11.01 -13.83
C LEU A 67 12.50 -10.39 -13.17
N TYR A 68 11.93 -9.34 -13.76
CA TYR A 68 10.73 -8.72 -13.21
C TYR A 68 9.53 -9.68 -13.27
N LYS A 69 9.37 -10.48 -14.33
CA LYS A 69 8.28 -11.46 -14.40
C LYS A 69 8.37 -12.53 -13.30
N SER A 70 9.57 -13.04 -12.98
CA SER A 70 9.74 -14.03 -11.91
C SER A 70 9.56 -13.40 -10.53
N LEU A 71 10.05 -12.17 -10.32
CA LEU A 71 9.80 -11.39 -9.11
C LEU A 71 8.30 -11.15 -8.93
N ARG A 72 7.59 -10.73 -9.98
CA ARG A 72 6.15 -10.41 -9.95
C ARG A 72 5.23 -11.60 -9.71
N LYS A 73 5.71 -12.84 -9.80
CA LYS A 73 4.94 -14.00 -9.31
C LYS A 73 4.84 -14.02 -7.79
N ARG A 74 5.89 -13.60 -7.10
CA ARG A 74 6.00 -13.63 -5.63
C ARG A 74 5.69 -12.27 -5.00
N PHE A 75 6.07 -11.19 -5.68
CA PHE A 75 5.97 -9.80 -5.24
C PHE A 75 4.94 -9.04 -6.09
N ASN A 76 3.66 -9.21 -5.77
CA ASN A 76 2.54 -8.59 -6.46
C ASN A 76 1.37 -8.43 -5.48
N ASN A 77 0.16 -8.14 -5.95
CA ASN A 77 -1.02 -7.98 -5.09
C ASN A 77 -1.43 -9.27 -4.38
N GLN A 78 -2.37 -9.18 -3.43
CA GLN A 78 -2.79 -10.33 -2.61
C GLN A 78 -3.40 -11.50 -3.39
N TYR A 79 -3.89 -11.28 -4.61
CA TYR A 79 -4.46 -12.34 -5.44
C TYR A 79 -3.40 -13.09 -6.24
N GLN A 80 -2.29 -12.44 -6.58
CA GLN A 80 -1.27 -12.99 -7.47
C GLN A 80 0.03 -13.29 -6.72
N GLY A 81 0.52 -12.37 -5.90
CA GLY A 81 1.78 -12.44 -5.18
C GLY A 81 1.77 -13.44 -4.02
N GLU A 82 2.81 -14.25 -3.93
CA GLU A 82 3.01 -15.20 -2.83
C GLU A 82 3.28 -14.50 -1.50
N LEU A 83 4.06 -13.40 -1.48
CA LEU A 83 4.39 -12.72 -0.23
C LEU A 83 3.13 -12.20 0.49
N PRO A 84 2.25 -11.35 -0.11
CA PRO A 84 1.07 -10.90 0.62
C PRO A 84 0.11 -12.05 0.97
N LYS A 85 0.02 -13.11 0.16
CA LYS A 85 -0.78 -14.30 0.52
C LYS A 85 -0.30 -14.94 1.80
N ILE A 86 1.02 -15.11 1.96
CA ILE A 86 1.62 -15.65 3.18
C ILE A 86 1.34 -14.70 4.35
N LEU A 87 1.62 -13.41 4.17
CA LEU A 87 1.45 -12.41 5.23
C LEU A 87 0.00 -12.27 5.68
N ILE A 88 -0.98 -12.40 4.79
CA ILE A 88 -2.41 -12.30 5.09
C ILE A 88 -2.92 -13.59 5.73
N ASN A 89 -2.59 -14.76 5.17
CA ASN A 89 -3.24 -16.02 5.54
C ASN A 89 -2.50 -16.85 6.62
N SER A 90 -1.21 -16.59 6.87
CA SER A 90 -0.45 -17.37 7.87
C SER A 90 -0.94 -17.08 9.30
N GLU A 91 -1.21 -18.12 10.08
CA GLU A 91 -1.54 -17.99 11.51
C GLU A 91 -0.29 -17.79 12.39
N ASP A 92 0.90 -18.10 11.86
CA ASP A 92 2.18 -18.02 12.58
C ASP A 92 2.72 -16.58 12.67
N ILE A 93 2.18 -15.67 11.87
CA ILE A 93 2.57 -14.26 11.84
C ILE A 93 1.64 -13.47 12.78
N PRO A 94 2.17 -12.84 13.85
CA PRO A 94 1.37 -12.07 14.78
C PRO A 94 0.57 -10.96 14.10
N LYS A 95 -0.76 -11.04 14.20
CA LYS A 95 -1.72 -10.11 13.59
C LYS A 95 -2.90 -9.83 14.50
N ILE A 96 -3.48 -8.65 14.33
CA ILE A 96 -4.75 -8.26 14.95
C ILE A 96 -5.80 -8.15 13.86
N HIS A 97 -6.80 -9.02 13.92
CA HIS A 97 -7.98 -8.91 13.07
C HIS A 97 -9.10 -8.21 13.84
N ILE A 98 -9.72 -7.21 13.21
CA ILE A 98 -10.90 -6.51 13.72
C ILE A 98 -12.03 -6.76 12.74
N PRO A 99 -13.09 -7.46 13.16
CA PRO A 99 -14.22 -7.67 12.29
C PRO A 99 -14.89 -6.35 11.89
N SER A 100 -15.45 -6.29 10.68
CA SER A 100 -16.16 -5.11 10.16
C SER A 100 -17.21 -4.54 11.12
N LYS A 101 -17.88 -5.39 11.89
CA LYS A 101 -18.91 -5.01 12.87
C LYS A 101 -18.35 -4.37 14.14
N GLU A 102 -17.08 -4.60 14.45
CA GLU A 102 -16.39 -4.04 15.61
C GLU A 102 -15.52 -2.83 15.21
N SER A 103 -15.33 -2.61 13.91
CA SER A 103 -14.44 -1.58 13.39
C SER A 103 -14.93 -0.14 13.62
N ILE A 104 -14.04 0.83 13.45
CA ILE A 104 -14.39 2.26 13.34
C ILE A 104 -15.33 2.58 12.18
N TYR A 105 -15.49 1.68 11.21
CA TYR A 105 -16.39 1.81 10.05
C TYR A 105 -17.78 1.20 10.27
N GLN A 106 -18.05 0.59 11.43
CA GLN A 106 -19.26 -0.19 11.69
C GLN A 106 -20.59 0.59 11.46
N ASP A 107 -20.57 1.92 11.57
CA ASP A 107 -21.73 2.80 11.35
C ASP A 107 -21.94 3.25 9.91
N PHE A 108 -21.07 2.83 8.99
CA PHE A 108 -21.23 3.15 7.58
C PHE A 108 -22.48 2.44 7.06
N LYS A 109 -23.30 3.15 6.28
CA LYS A 109 -24.49 2.57 5.66
C LYS A 109 -24.15 2.17 4.23
N TRP A 110 -24.77 1.11 3.73
CA TRP A 110 -24.51 0.57 2.39
C TRP A 110 -24.66 1.61 1.26
N TYR A 111 -25.53 2.61 1.43
CA TYR A 111 -25.74 3.67 0.44
C TYR A 111 -24.72 4.82 0.55
N GLU A 112 -24.00 4.92 1.67
CA GLU A 112 -22.90 5.89 1.86
C GLU A 112 -21.56 5.28 1.40
N ALA A 113 -21.34 4.01 1.77
CA ALA A 113 -20.21 3.17 1.41
C ALA A 113 -20.69 1.75 1.11
N ILE A 114 -20.64 1.35 -0.17
CA ILE A 114 -21.15 0.07 -0.68
C ILE A 114 -20.43 -1.11 -0.02
N VAL A 115 -19.10 -1.02 0.11
CA VAL A 115 -18.30 -2.08 0.71
C VAL A 115 -18.49 -2.08 2.22
N GLN A 116 -18.00 -1.03 2.90
CA GLN A 116 -17.98 -0.99 4.37
C GLN A 116 -19.38 -1.04 5.01
N GLY A 117 -20.36 -0.38 4.41
CA GLY A 117 -21.74 -0.38 4.92
C GLY A 117 -22.61 -1.53 4.41
N GLY A 118 -22.14 -2.31 3.44
CA GLY A 118 -22.90 -3.34 2.75
C GLY A 118 -22.20 -4.70 2.76
N THR A 119 -21.40 -4.99 1.73
CA THR A 119 -20.79 -6.32 1.52
C THR A 119 -19.84 -6.73 2.64
N ALA A 120 -19.23 -5.76 3.33
CA ALA A 120 -18.34 -6.00 4.45
C ALA A 120 -19.00 -6.76 5.62
N ARG A 121 -20.32 -6.63 5.74
CA ARG A 121 -21.11 -7.32 6.76
C ARG A 121 -21.30 -8.82 6.48
N ILE A 122 -20.90 -9.28 5.29
CA ILE A 122 -21.06 -10.64 4.80
C ILE A 122 -19.71 -11.36 4.65
N SER A 123 -18.68 -10.68 4.12
CA SER A 123 -17.38 -11.30 3.79
C SER A 123 -16.15 -10.62 4.39
N ASP A 124 -16.34 -9.79 5.42
CA ASP A 124 -15.32 -9.08 6.21
C ASP A 124 -14.02 -8.69 5.45
N PRO A 125 -14.04 -7.62 4.65
CA PRO A 125 -12.93 -7.15 3.84
C PRO A 125 -11.97 -6.27 4.64
N ILE A 126 -12.04 -6.21 5.97
CA ILE A 126 -11.09 -5.43 6.75
C ILE A 126 -9.77 -6.19 6.85
N ALA A 127 -8.69 -5.55 6.42
CA ALA A 127 -7.38 -6.16 6.52
C ALA A 127 -6.90 -6.22 7.97
N SER A 128 -6.13 -7.25 8.29
CA SER A 128 -5.51 -7.39 9.59
C SER A 128 -4.40 -6.36 9.78
N GLN A 129 -4.15 -5.98 11.02
CA GLN A 129 -3.01 -5.17 11.40
C GLN A 129 -1.83 -6.06 11.79
N MET A 130 -0.62 -5.62 11.48
CA MET A 130 0.61 -6.25 11.96
C MET A 130 1.63 -5.18 12.37
N LYS A 131 2.55 -5.56 13.26
CA LYS A 131 3.66 -4.68 13.64
C LYS A 131 4.92 -5.07 12.88
N VAL A 132 5.51 -4.11 12.17
CA VAL A 132 6.75 -4.30 11.40
C VAL A 132 7.69 -3.15 11.67
N GLY A 133 8.86 -3.42 12.26
CA GLY A 133 9.84 -2.39 12.60
C GLY A 133 9.32 -1.39 13.65
N ASN A 134 8.53 -1.87 14.61
CA ASN A 134 7.79 -1.13 15.62
C ASN A 134 6.72 -0.18 15.06
N ILE A 135 6.28 -0.39 13.83
CA ILE A 135 5.23 0.39 13.18
C ILE A 135 4.03 -0.51 12.93
N LEU A 136 2.84 -0.05 13.32
CA LEU A 136 1.59 -0.76 13.12
C LEU A 136 1.07 -0.43 11.73
N ILE A 137 0.92 -1.44 10.88
CA ILE A 137 0.48 -1.28 9.48
C ILE A 137 -0.61 -2.29 9.15
N GLY A 138 -1.41 -1.99 8.13
CA GLY A 138 -2.32 -2.96 7.53
C GLY A 138 -1.58 -3.99 6.67
N THR A 139 -2.05 -5.24 6.62
CA THR A 139 -1.48 -6.28 5.76
C THR A 139 -1.70 -6.00 4.27
N ASP A 140 -2.73 -5.23 3.93
CA ASP A 140 -3.01 -4.70 2.58
C ASP A 140 -1.89 -3.76 2.09
N LYS A 141 -1.16 -3.09 2.98
CA LYS A 141 -0.06 -2.20 2.57
C LYS A 141 1.04 -2.92 1.78
N PHE A 142 1.19 -4.24 1.96
CA PHE A 142 2.11 -5.04 1.16
C PHE A 142 1.66 -5.19 -0.31
N GLU A 143 0.36 -5.30 -0.59
CA GLU A 143 -0.10 -5.34 -1.98
C GLU A 143 -0.03 -3.97 -2.65
N HIS A 144 -0.28 -2.90 -1.93
CA HIS A 144 -0.07 -1.54 -2.40
C HIS A 144 1.41 -1.30 -2.74
N PHE A 145 2.30 -1.68 -1.83
CA PHE A 145 3.74 -1.60 -2.04
C PHE A 145 4.22 -2.43 -3.25
N LEU A 146 3.87 -3.71 -3.31
CA LEU A 146 4.43 -4.61 -4.32
C LEU A 146 3.68 -4.47 -5.65
N GLY A 147 2.35 -4.51 -5.60
CA GLY A 147 1.42 -4.43 -6.72
C GLY A 147 1.40 -3.04 -7.36
N SER A 148 0.79 -2.08 -6.68
CA SER A 148 0.61 -0.70 -7.17
C SER A 148 1.94 0.04 -7.30
N GLY A 149 2.89 -0.21 -6.39
CA GLY A 149 4.25 0.34 -6.51
C GLY A 149 4.98 -0.10 -7.77
N TYR A 150 4.75 -1.31 -8.29
CA TYR A 150 5.30 -1.71 -9.60
C TYR A 150 4.69 -0.92 -10.74
N HIS A 151 3.40 -0.61 -10.65
CA HIS A 151 2.74 0.22 -11.66
C HIS A 151 3.30 1.65 -11.68
N TYR A 152 3.56 2.22 -10.49
CA TYR A 152 4.23 3.51 -10.36
C TYR A 152 5.66 3.46 -10.92
N PHE A 153 6.39 2.38 -10.64
CA PHE A 153 7.74 2.17 -11.17
C PHE A 153 7.75 2.14 -12.70
N ASN A 154 6.84 1.40 -13.32
CA ASN A 154 6.74 1.39 -14.79
C ASN A 154 6.44 2.79 -15.33
N LYS A 155 5.47 3.50 -14.74
CA LYS A 155 5.07 4.83 -15.18
C LYS A 155 6.19 5.86 -15.09
N PHE A 156 6.86 5.91 -13.94
CA PHE A 156 7.91 6.90 -13.71
C PHE A 156 9.23 6.51 -14.38
N TYR A 157 9.75 5.31 -14.10
CA TYR A 157 11.11 4.93 -14.51
C TYR A 157 11.20 4.27 -15.89
N LEU A 158 10.15 3.58 -16.37
CA LEU A 158 10.20 2.90 -17.67
C LEU A 158 9.54 3.70 -18.78
N ASP A 159 8.38 4.31 -18.52
CA ASP A 159 7.64 5.13 -19.48
C ASP A 159 8.17 6.57 -19.53
N GLY A 160 8.92 7.01 -18.51
CA GLY A 160 9.49 8.35 -18.42
C GLY A 160 8.48 9.47 -18.13
N GLU A 161 7.33 9.13 -17.53
CA GLU A 161 6.36 10.12 -17.05
C GLU A 161 6.88 10.84 -15.79
N THR A 162 6.13 11.83 -15.29
CA THR A 162 6.52 12.55 -14.07
C THR A 162 6.19 11.75 -12.80
N VAL A 163 6.81 12.10 -11.68
CA VAL A 163 6.45 11.48 -10.39
C VAL A 163 5.01 11.84 -10.01
N GLU A 164 4.57 13.05 -10.36
CA GLU A 164 3.21 13.52 -10.16
C GLU A 164 2.21 12.65 -10.94
N ASP A 165 2.53 12.28 -12.19
CA ASP A 165 1.70 11.36 -12.98
C ASP A 165 1.56 10.00 -12.29
N ALA A 166 2.67 9.44 -11.78
CA ALA A 166 2.66 8.19 -11.02
C ALA A 166 1.81 8.30 -9.74
N LEU A 167 1.98 9.36 -8.95
CA LEU A 167 1.21 9.61 -7.72
C LEU A 167 -0.29 9.81 -8.00
N ASN A 168 -0.63 10.47 -9.10
CA ASN A 168 -2.01 10.74 -9.50
C ASN A 168 -2.79 9.44 -9.79
N ILE A 169 -2.11 8.35 -10.16
CA ILE A 169 -2.76 7.05 -10.38
C ILE A 169 -3.38 6.53 -9.09
N GLY A 170 -2.62 6.49 -8.00
CA GLY A 170 -3.17 6.06 -6.71
C GLY A 170 -4.16 7.08 -6.17
N TRP A 171 -3.92 8.38 -6.34
CA TRP A 171 -4.92 9.39 -5.96
C TRP A 171 -6.27 9.14 -6.62
N LYS A 172 -6.29 8.88 -7.94
CA LYS A 172 -7.51 8.55 -8.68
C LYS A 172 -8.11 7.20 -8.28
N ALA A 173 -7.30 6.21 -7.94
CA ALA A 173 -7.78 4.93 -7.44
C ALA A 173 -8.48 5.08 -6.09
N GLU A 174 -7.82 5.77 -5.14
CA GLU A 174 -8.27 6.03 -3.78
C GLU A 174 -9.49 6.97 -3.72
N THR A 175 -9.63 7.92 -4.64
CA THR A 175 -10.79 8.82 -4.71
C THR A 175 -11.91 8.29 -5.60
N GLY A 176 -11.59 7.38 -6.52
CA GLY A 176 -12.50 6.84 -7.53
C GLY A 176 -13.33 5.67 -7.04
N ILE A 177 -13.84 4.90 -8.00
CA ILE A 177 -14.73 3.74 -7.77
C ILE A 177 -14.08 2.68 -6.88
N LEU A 178 -12.76 2.57 -6.85
CA LEU A 178 -12.07 1.51 -6.11
C LEU A 178 -11.81 1.84 -4.65
N GLY A 179 -11.68 3.13 -4.30
CA GLY A 179 -11.53 3.60 -2.93
C GLY A 179 -12.79 4.32 -2.43
N ALA A 180 -12.66 5.60 -2.12
CA ALA A 180 -13.63 6.39 -1.38
C ALA A 180 -15.06 6.38 -1.95
N PHE A 181 -15.25 6.20 -3.25
CA PHE A 181 -16.60 6.09 -3.79
C PHE A 181 -17.33 4.83 -3.28
N THR A 182 -16.64 3.69 -3.18
CA THR A 182 -17.20 2.40 -2.74
C THR A 182 -16.93 2.08 -1.27
N THR A 183 -15.73 2.34 -0.76
CA THR A 183 -15.35 2.05 0.64
C THR A 183 -15.69 3.20 1.57
N GLY A 184 -15.75 4.43 1.05
CA GLY A 184 -15.94 5.63 1.84
C GLY A 184 -14.65 6.23 2.40
N VAL A 185 -13.50 5.60 2.14
CA VAL A 185 -12.19 5.94 2.73
C VAL A 185 -11.16 6.17 1.62
N MET A 186 -10.23 7.09 1.87
CA MET A 186 -9.05 7.37 1.07
C MET A 186 -7.84 7.30 2.01
N SER A 187 -6.94 6.35 1.79
CA SER A 187 -5.81 6.12 2.70
C SER A 187 -4.52 6.78 2.21
N TYR A 188 -3.98 7.69 3.02
CA TYR A 188 -2.64 8.25 2.76
C TYR A 188 -1.52 7.24 3.02
N ALA A 189 -1.78 6.24 3.86
CA ALA A 189 -0.86 5.13 4.06
C ALA A 189 -0.76 4.26 2.80
N ASP A 190 -1.85 4.07 2.05
CA ASP A 190 -1.81 3.39 0.75
C ASP A 190 -1.04 4.17 -0.30
N LEU A 191 -1.22 5.49 -0.37
CA LEU A 191 -0.42 6.35 -1.25
C LEU A 191 1.08 6.27 -0.90
N THR A 192 1.40 6.28 0.40
CA THR A 192 2.76 6.10 0.90
C THR A 192 3.33 4.73 0.56
N ALA A 193 2.54 3.67 0.70
CA ALA A 193 2.95 2.30 0.37
C ALA A 193 3.23 2.17 -1.14
N ASN A 194 2.35 2.68 -2.00
CA ASN A 194 2.54 2.71 -3.45
C ASN A 194 3.86 3.43 -3.81
N PHE A 195 4.10 4.62 -3.24
CA PHE A 195 5.30 5.40 -3.50
C PHE A 195 6.58 4.69 -3.04
N ASN A 196 6.60 4.13 -1.83
CA ASN A 196 7.77 3.39 -1.36
C ASN A 196 7.97 2.08 -2.14
N GLY A 197 6.90 1.49 -2.67
CA GLY A 197 6.94 0.38 -3.61
C GLY A 197 7.62 0.73 -4.93
N MET A 198 7.31 1.90 -5.49
CA MET A 198 8.01 2.44 -6.68
C MET A 198 9.53 2.50 -6.45
N ARG A 199 9.96 3.00 -5.28
CA ARG A 199 11.36 3.07 -4.88
C ARG A 199 11.99 1.67 -4.78
N PHE A 200 11.28 0.73 -4.16
CA PHE A 200 11.73 -0.66 -4.07
C PHE A 200 11.99 -1.30 -5.44
N TRP A 201 11.09 -1.12 -6.40
CA TRP A 201 11.27 -1.67 -7.75
C TRP A 201 12.43 -1.02 -8.49
N ASN A 202 12.66 0.29 -8.31
CA ASN A 202 13.89 0.93 -8.79
C ASN A 202 15.14 0.29 -8.17
N HIS A 203 15.12 -0.04 -6.88
CA HIS A 203 16.25 -0.64 -6.17
C HIS A 203 16.56 -2.09 -6.56
N ILE A 204 15.70 -2.79 -7.31
CA ILE A 204 16.02 -4.15 -7.81
C ILE A 204 17.31 -4.11 -8.64
N LEU A 205 17.39 -3.20 -9.62
CA LEU A 205 18.55 -3.01 -10.48
C LEU A 205 19.31 -1.70 -10.19
N LEU A 206 18.70 -0.76 -9.46
CA LEU A 206 19.20 0.58 -9.16
C LEU A 206 19.87 1.27 -10.36
N LYS A 207 19.13 1.33 -11.48
CA LYS A 207 19.60 2.03 -12.69
C LYS A 207 19.59 3.55 -12.55
N ASN A 208 18.80 4.05 -11.61
CA ASN A 208 18.68 5.46 -11.26
C ASN A 208 18.82 5.59 -9.75
N ASP A 209 19.33 6.73 -9.29
CA ASP A 209 19.25 7.08 -7.87
C ASP A 209 17.79 7.14 -7.40
N ASP A 210 17.59 6.86 -6.11
CA ASP A 210 16.31 7.03 -5.43
C ASP A 210 15.82 8.46 -5.61
N ILE A 211 14.52 8.62 -5.87
CA ILE A 211 13.88 9.92 -6.06
C ILE A 211 14.00 10.84 -4.83
N LEU A 212 14.19 10.28 -3.63
CA LEU A 212 14.47 11.02 -2.40
C LEU A 212 15.96 11.41 -2.26
N GLY A 213 16.82 10.97 -3.19
CA GLY A 213 18.26 11.20 -3.25
C GLY A 213 19.08 9.94 -3.03
N ALA A 214 20.30 9.91 -3.60
CA ALA A 214 21.20 8.76 -3.60
C ALA A 214 21.50 8.17 -2.20
N GLN A 215 21.42 8.98 -1.14
CA GLN A 215 21.56 8.53 0.25
C GLN A 215 20.48 7.53 0.69
N TYR A 216 19.38 7.43 -0.06
CA TYR A 216 18.29 6.50 0.18
C TYR A 216 18.34 5.24 -0.70
N ASN A 217 19.35 5.09 -1.57
CA ASN A 217 19.57 3.87 -2.36
C ASN A 217 19.73 2.67 -1.43
N GLN A 218 18.89 1.65 -1.60
CA GLN A 218 18.99 0.40 -0.83
C GLN A 218 19.55 -0.78 -1.65
N GLY A 219 19.55 -0.66 -2.98
CA GLY A 219 20.06 -1.65 -3.92
C GLY A 219 21.41 -1.26 -4.54
N PRO A 220 21.76 -1.83 -5.71
CA PRO A 220 21.00 -2.85 -6.45
C PRO A 220 20.90 -4.14 -5.63
N PHE A 221 19.75 -4.80 -5.63
CA PHE A 221 19.59 -6.11 -4.97
C PHE A 221 20.02 -7.27 -5.86
N VAL A 222 20.05 -7.05 -7.18
CA VAL A 222 20.45 -8.05 -8.18
C VAL A 222 21.47 -7.43 -9.14
N LYS A 223 22.45 -8.22 -9.56
CA LYS A 223 23.35 -7.90 -10.67
C LYS A 223 23.46 -9.06 -11.64
N CYS A 224 23.92 -8.76 -12.85
CA CYS A 224 24.24 -9.76 -13.86
C CYS A 224 25.70 -10.19 -13.74
N GLU A 225 25.94 -11.47 -13.45
CA GLU A 225 27.28 -12.07 -13.43
C GLU A 225 27.29 -13.36 -14.25
N GLU A 226 28.26 -13.50 -15.13
CA GLU A 226 28.42 -14.70 -15.98
C GLU A 226 27.11 -15.11 -16.69
N ASN A 227 26.37 -14.13 -17.22
CA ASN A 227 25.06 -14.31 -17.86
C ASN A 227 23.97 -14.88 -16.94
N LYS A 228 24.08 -14.70 -15.63
CA LYS A 228 23.07 -15.07 -14.64
C LYS A 228 22.75 -13.91 -13.69
N TRP A 229 21.49 -13.83 -13.29
CA TRP A 229 21.07 -12.96 -12.22
C TRP A 229 21.54 -13.50 -10.87
N VAL A 230 22.32 -12.72 -10.13
CA VAL A 230 22.80 -13.07 -8.80
C VAL A 230 22.43 -11.98 -7.80
N ALA A 231 22.10 -12.39 -6.58
CA ALA A 231 21.89 -11.45 -5.49
C ALA A 231 23.21 -10.70 -5.20
N THR A 232 23.10 -9.43 -4.84
CA THR A 232 24.25 -8.65 -4.35
C THR A 232 24.43 -8.87 -2.84
N GLU A 233 25.41 -8.18 -2.26
CA GLU A 233 25.57 -8.04 -0.81
C GLU A 233 24.44 -7.25 -0.14
N HIS A 234 23.66 -6.48 -0.90
CA HIS A 234 22.52 -5.73 -0.39
C HIS A 234 21.34 -6.67 -0.15
N THR A 235 20.81 -6.65 1.06
CA THR A 235 19.62 -7.43 1.44
C THR A 235 18.39 -6.54 1.50
N ILE A 236 17.25 -7.10 1.09
CA ILE A 236 15.96 -6.42 1.25
C ILE A 236 15.62 -6.37 2.73
N ASP A 237 15.49 -5.16 3.26
CA ASP A 237 15.07 -4.89 4.64
C ASP A 237 13.87 -3.95 4.63
N TRP A 238 12.72 -4.46 5.07
CA TRP A 238 11.47 -3.72 5.11
C TRP A 238 11.53 -2.47 6.01
N SER A 239 12.42 -2.45 7.01
CA SER A 239 12.60 -1.27 7.88
C SER A 239 13.15 -0.04 7.15
N LYS A 240 13.69 -0.22 5.94
CA LYS A 240 14.21 0.88 5.09
C LYS A 240 13.10 1.57 4.29
N TYR A 241 11.96 0.90 4.15
CA TYR A 241 10.84 1.37 3.35
C TYR A 241 9.64 1.75 4.21
N ILE A 242 9.35 0.96 5.25
CA ILE A 242 8.25 1.20 6.17
C ILE A 242 8.67 2.29 7.15
N ASP A 243 7.87 3.35 7.21
CA ASP A 243 7.97 4.40 8.22
C ASP A 243 6.60 4.75 8.79
N HIS A 244 6.54 5.75 9.67
CA HIS A 244 5.30 6.14 10.33
C HIS A 244 4.20 6.62 9.39
N ALA A 245 4.48 6.88 8.11
CA ALA A 245 3.43 7.21 7.15
C ALA A 245 2.64 5.99 6.66
N PHE A 246 3.09 4.76 6.92
CA PHE A 246 2.31 3.53 6.66
C PHE A 246 1.25 3.24 7.73
N ASP A 247 1.33 3.90 8.88
CA ASP A 247 0.39 3.71 9.96
C ASP A 247 -0.80 4.68 9.79
N GLU A 248 -2.00 4.18 9.49
CA GLU A 248 -3.20 5.01 9.26
C GLU A 248 -3.72 5.76 10.49
N GLY A 249 -3.27 5.39 11.69
CA GLY A 249 -3.55 6.23 12.86
C GLY A 249 -2.57 7.39 13.03
N ILE A 250 -1.42 7.35 12.35
CA ILE A 250 -0.49 8.49 12.31
C ILE A 250 -0.73 9.28 11.02
N ASN A 251 -0.88 8.61 9.88
CA ASN A 251 -1.12 9.18 8.57
C ASN A 251 -2.59 9.02 8.17
N CYS A 252 -3.40 9.97 8.58
CA CYS A 252 -4.84 9.82 8.68
C CYS A 252 -5.53 9.67 7.32
N SER A 253 -6.46 8.72 7.25
CA SER A 253 -7.35 8.58 6.11
C SER A 253 -8.33 9.76 6.02
N ARG A 254 -8.72 10.10 4.78
CA ARG A 254 -9.83 11.00 4.47
C ARG A 254 -11.09 10.20 4.16
N PHE A 255 -12.24 10.84 4.28
CA PHE A 255 -13.53 10.18 4.07
C PHE A 255 -14.33 10.84 2.96
N LYS A 256 -15.12 10.05 2.23
CA LYS A 256 -15.95 10.52 1.10
C LYS A 256 -16.76 11.78 1.40
N ASN A 257 -17.23 11.96 2.63
CA ASN A 257 -17.98 13.14 3.05
C ASN A 257 -17.91 13.35 4.57
N GLU A 258 -18.44 14.49 5.02
CA GLU A 258 -18.44 14.89 6.41
C GLU A 258 -19.23 13.92 7.32
N SER A 259 -20.30 13.27 6.81
CA SER A 259 -21.06 12.26 7.55
C SER A 259 -20.17 11.09 7.96
N LEU A 260 -19.41 10.53 7.03
CA LEU A 260 -18.50 9.42 7.30
C LEU A 260 -17.37 9.82 8.27
N ALA A 261 -16.77 11.00 8.05
CA ALA A 261 -15.73 11.51 8.95
C ALA A 261 -16.24 11.70 10.40
N LYS A 262 -17.46 12.21 10.57
CA LYS A 262 -18.11 12.37 11.88
C LYS A 262 -18.39 11.03 12.55
N LYS A 263 -18.78 10.00 11.81
CA LYS A 263 -19.01 8.65 12.36
C LYS A 263 -17.73 8.03 12.90
N VAL A 264 -16.63 8.11 12.13
CA VAL A 264 -15.33 7.65 12.61
C VAL A 264 -14.92 8.44 13.85
N SER A 265 -15.03 9.77 13.82
CA SER A 265 -14.72 10.62 14.98
C SER A 265 -15.53 10.23 16.22
N ALA A 266 -16.83 9.95 16.07
CA ALA A 266 -17.68 9.49 17.17
C ALA A 266 -17.25 8.13 17.72
N ARG A 267 -16.80 7.21 16.85
CA ARG A 267 -16.26 5.91 17.27
C ARG A 267 -14.94 6.04 18.01
N LEU A 268 -14.05 6.93 17.57
CA LEU A 268 -12.81 7.21 18.28
C LEU A 268 -13.07 7.79 19.69
N LEU A 269 -14.04 8.70 19.82
CA LEU A 269 -14.44 9.24 21.13
C LEU A 269 -15.03 8.15 22.04
N LEU A 270 -15.79 7.20 21.48
CA LEU A 270 -16.31 6.06 22.23
C LEU A 270 -15.16 5.18 22.75
N LEU A 271 -14.22 4.80 21.88
CA LEU A 271 -13.03 4.02 22.27
C LEU A 271 -12.24 4.72 23.39
N GLU A 272 -12.03 6.03 23.27
CA GLU A 272 -11.37 6.82 24.31
C GLU A 272 -12.14 6.81 25.64
N SER A 273 -13.48 6.88 25.60
CA SER A 273 -14.30 6.84 26.82
C SER A 273 -14.33 5.47 27.50
N GLU A 274 -14.11 4.40 26.74
CA GLU A 274 -14.10 3.02 27.22
C GLU A 274 -12.69 2.55 27.64
N ASP A 275 -11.66 3.32 27.28
CA ASP A 275 -10.26 3.02 27.60
C ASP A 275 -9.95 3.27 29.08
N LYS A 276 -9.68 2.18 29.81
CA LYS A 276 -9.41 2.21 31.25
C LYS A 276 -8.08 2.90 31.62
N GLU A 277 -7.18 3.05 30.67
CA GLU A 277 -5.88 3.71 30.85
C GLU A 277 -5.94 5.20 30.50
N GLY A 278 -7.10 5.71 30.04
CA GLY A 278 -7.30 7.09 29.66
C GLY A 278 -6.52 7.50 28.41
N ARG A 279 -6.22 6.53 27.53
CA ARG A 279 -5.47 6.77 26.29
C ARG A 279 -6.32 7.54 25.28
N LYS A 280 -5.65 8.39 24.49
CA LYS A 280 -6.29 9.20 23.45
C LYS A 280 -6.33 8.45 22.11
N TYR A 281 -7.46 8.55 21.42
CA TYR A 281 -7.70 7.95 20.11
C TYR A 281 -7.86 9.05 19.05
N THR A 282 -6.83 9.87 18.87
CA THR A 282 -6.82 10.98 17.92
C THR A 282 -6.14 10.59 16.62
N CYS A 283 -6.47 11.25 15.51
CA CYS A 283 -5.66 11.16 14.30
C CYS A 283 -5.20 12.56 13.90
N PRO A 284 -3.89 12.83 13.75
CA PRO A 284 -2.76 11.90 13.96
C PRO A 284 -2.56 11.49 15.43
N MET A 285 -2.26 10.22 15.68
CA MET A 285 -1.89 9.68 17.01
C MET A 285 -0.54 10.21 17.49
N ALA A 286 0.35 10.53 16.55
CA ALA A 286 1.68 11.08 16.83
C ALA A 286 2.05 12.14 15.78
N PRO A 287 1.47 13.36 15.86
CA PRO A 287 1.67 14.41 14.86
C PRO A 287 3.15 14.73 14.62
N GLN A 288 3.98 14.68 15.66
CA GLN A 288 5.42 14.92 15.59
C GLN A 288 6.17 13.90 14.71
N LYS A 289 5.69 12.64 14.64
CA LYS A 289 6.29 11.60 13.79
C LYS A 289 5.99 11.88 12.33
N LEU A 290 4.79 12.36 12.03
CA LEU A 290 4.39 12.75 10.68
C LEU A 290 5.12 14.04 10.24
N GLU A 291 5.27 15.01 11.13
CA GLU A 291 6.02 16.25 10.86
C GLU A 291 7.48 15.97 10.48
N ALA A 292 8.13 15.04 11.20
CA ALA A 292 9.50 14.64 10.89
C ALA A 292 9.65 14.05 9.47
N LEU A 293 8.60 13.41 8.95
CA LEU A 293 8.60 12.82 7.60
C LEU A 293 8.49 13.84 6.48
N LYS A 294 8.05 15.09 6.76
CA LYS A 294 8.03 16.15 5.74
C LYS A 294 9.42 16.44 5.19
N SER A 295 10.45 16.36 6.04
CA SER A 295 11.84 16.54 5.58
C SER A 295 12.28 15.43 4.64
N LYS A 296 11.91 14.17 4.94
CA LYS A 296 12.22 13.01 4.11
C LYS A 296 11.51 13.08 2.76
N TYR A 297 10.20 13.34 2.76
CA TYR A 297 9.39 13.34 1.53
C TYR A 297 9.46 14.66 0.75
N GLY A 298 9.94 15.74 1.38
CA GLY A 298 10.16 17.03 0.74
C GLY A 298 8.90 17.54 0.04
N GLN A 299 9.03 17.86 -1.25
CA GLN A 299 7.93 18.35 -2.09
C GLN A 299 6.81 17.33 -2.29
N LEU A 300 7.07 16.04 -2.06
CA LEU A 300 6.07 14.97 -2.20
C LEU A 300 5.21 14.82 -0.93
N ALA A 301 5.59 15.45 0.18
CA ALA A 301 4.89 15.30 1.46
C ALA A 301 3.37 15.60 1.39
N PRO A 302 2.87 16.62 0.66
CA PRO A 302 1.43 16.88 0.55
C PRO A 302 0.61 15.75 -0.08
N TYR A 303 1.24 14.87 -0.88
CA TYR A 303 0.57 13.73 -1.51
C TYR A 303 0.58 12.47 -0.66
N LEU A 304 1.60 12.34 0.19
CA LEU A 304 1.86 11.14 0.95
C LEU A 304 1.40 11.26 2.40
N LEU A 305 1.32 12.49 2.94
CA LEU A 305 1.02 12.74 4.34
C LEU A 305 -0.26 13.54 4.51
N ASN A 306 -1.10 13.12 5.46
CA ASN A 306 -2.24 13.91 5.93
C ASN A 306 -2.05 14.36 7.39
N PRO A 307 -1.53 15.59 7.61
CA PRO A 307 -1.33 16.13 8.96
C PRO A 307 -2.59 16.71 9.59
N TYR A 308 -3.70 16.80 8.84
CA TYR A 308 -4.92 17.49 9.27
C TYR A 308 -5.91 16.59 9.99
N GLY A 309 -5.58 15.31 10.16
CA GLY A 309 -6.44 14.34 10.80
C GLY A 309 -7.50 13.77 9.87
N HIS A 310 -8.53 13.19 10.46
CA HIS A 310 -9.67 12.69 9.70
C HIS A 310 -10.56 13.83 9.21
N ASN A 311 -10.53 14.07 7.91
CA ASN A 311 -11.32 15.11 7.26
C ASN A 311 -12.05 14.57 6.02
N PRO A 312 -13.16 15.20 5.59
CA PRO A 312 -13.78 14.85 4.33
C PRO A 312 -12.80 15.08 3.17
N ILE A 313 -12.93 14.29 2.11
CA ILE A 313 -12.38 14.61 0.79
C ILE A 313 -13.10 15.89 0.34
N GLY A 314 -12.34 16.98 0.24
CA GLY A 314 -12.84 18.30 -0.16
C GLY A 314 -12.94 18.40 -1.68
N GLU A 315 -13.34 19.57 -2.18
CA GLU A 315 -13.25 19.90 -3.62
C GLU A 315 -11.80 20.08 -4.12
N GLU A 316 -10.82 20.02 -3.22
CA GLU A 316 -9.40 20.06 -3.54
C GLU A 316 -9.04 18.93 -4.50
N SER A 317 -8.88 19.27 -5.78
CA SER A 317 -8.37 18.37 -6.81
C SER A 317 -6.89 18.06 -6.56
N PHE A 318 -6.38 16.99 -7.15
CA PHE A 318 -4.94 16.72 -7.19
C PHE A 318 -4.15 17.97 -7.64
N ASP A 319 -4.70 18.72 -8.60
CA ASP A 319 -4.12 19.98 -9.12
C ASP A 319 -4.18 21.13 -8.11
N SER A 320 -5.09 21.12 -7.15
CA SER A 320 -5.11 22.13 -6.08
C SER A 320 -3.99 21.92 -5.05
N LEU A 321 -3.52 20.67 -4.90
CA LEU A 321 -2.31 20.34 -4.16
C LEU A 321 -1.04 20.66 -4.94
N TYR A 322 -1.16 20.95 -6.25
CA TYR A 322 -0.07 21.27 -7.15
C TYR A 322 -0.49 22.21 -8.29
N PRO A 323 -0.60 23.53 -8.02
CA PRO A 323 -0.83 24.46 -9.10
C PRO A 323 0.32 24.30 -10.10
N ALA A 324 -0.02 24.04 -11.37
CA ALA A 324 0.96 23.99 -12.45
C ALA A 324 1.83 25.28 -12.41
N PRO A 325 3.14 25.16 -12.67
CA PRO A 325 4.06 26.29 -12.59
C PRO A 325 3.69 27.47 -13.48
#